data_AF-A0A7J7J6X7-F1
#
_entry.id   AF-A0A7J7J6X7-F1
#
_cell.length_a   1.000
_cell.length_b   1.000
_cell.length_c   1.000
_cell.angle_alpha   90.00
_cell.angle_beta   90.00
_cell.angle_gamma   90.00
#
_symmetry.space_group_name_H-M   'P 1'
#
loop_
_entity.id
_entity.type
_entity.pdbx_description
1 polymer ?
#
loop_
_entity_poly.entity_id
_entity_poly.type
_entity_poly.pdbx_seq_one_letter_code
_entity_poly.pdbx_strand_id
1 'polypeptide(L)'
;MQDINTKTDDHRVVLRREGEGNDFINASYIANKCEQYWPLDKQPKKFGDITVCSKSVECWADFTQTRLSISKVKSYMQTIIYLLQLYSA
;
A
#
# COMPACT_ATOMS: atom_id res chain seq x y z
N MET A 1 -33.02 13.06 16.31
CA MET A 1 -32.08 12.12 15.66
C MET A 1 -30.76 12.86 15.55
N GLN A 2 -29.75 12.41 16.28
CA GLN A 2 -28.46 13.08 16.42
C GLN A 2 -27.59 12.86 15.18
N ASP A 3 -26.88 13.92 14.81
CA ASP A 3 -25.96 14.05 13.69
C ASP A 3 -24.87 12.96 13.67
N ILE A 4 -24.77 12.24 12.56
CA ILE A 4 -23.68 11.28 12.32
C ILE A 4 -22.45 12.07 11.86
N ASN A 5 -21.66 12.49 12.85
CA ASN A 5 -20.20 12.58 12.82
C ASN A 5 -19.54 13.14 11.55
N THR A 6 -19.55 14.46 11.36
CA THR A 6 -18.77 15.17 10.34
C THR A 6 -17.29 15.39 10.71
N LYS A 7 -16.75 14.71 11.73
CA LYS A 7 -15.40 14.99 12.29
C LYS A 7 -14.22 14.21 11.67
N THR A 8 -14.40 13.47 10.58
CA THR A 8 -13.33 12.57 10.07
C THR A 8 -12.83 12.87 8.64
N ASP A 9 -13.32 13.92 7.98
CA ASP A 9 -12.95 14.20 6.58
C ASP A 9 -11.68 15.07 6.46
N ASP A 10 -11.38 15.93 7.43
CA ASP A 10 -10.27 16.91 7.36
C ASP A 10 -8.87 16.27 7.33
N HIS A 11 -8.77 14.99 7.72
CA HIS A 11 -7.52 14.23 7.76
C HIS A 11 -7.51 13.06 6.78
N ARG A 12 -8.54 12.89 5.94
CA ARG A 12 -8.58 11.77 5.01
C ARG A 12 -7.57 11.95 3.89
N VAL A 13 -6.96 10.85 3.46
CA VAL A 13 -6.08 10.84 2.28
C VAL A 13 -6.95 10.91 1.02
N VAL A 14 -6.78 11.97 0.24
CA VAL A 14 -7.52 12.18 -1.02
C VAL A 14 -6.70 11.66 -2.20
N LEU A 15 -7.23 10.68 -2.93
CA LEU A 15 -6.60 10.15 -4.13
C LEU A 15 -6.87 11.06 -5.35
N ARG A 16 -5.83 11.37 -6.14
CA ARG A 16 -5.99 12.08 -7.43
C ARG A 16 -6.69 11.17 -8.45
N ARG A 17 -7.67 11.71 -9.18
CA ARG A 17 -8.54 10.95 -10.09
C ARG A 17 -8.36 11.37 -11.55
N GLU A 18 -8.54 10.40 -12.45
CA GLU A 18 -8.93 10.62 -13.86
C GLU A 18 -10.22 9.78 -14.09
N GLY A 19 -11.42 10.37 -13.92
CA GLY A 19 -12.72 9.71 -14.21
C GLY A 19 -13.65 9.46 -13.01
N GLU A 20 -14.65 8.57 -13.19
CA GLU A 20 -15.66 8.20 -12.19
C GLU A 20 -15.15 7.13 -11.21
N GLY A 21 -15.18 7.44 -9.91
CA GLY A 21 -14.74 6.58 -8.81
C GLY A 21 -14.67 7.37 -7.48
N ASN A 22 -14.68 6.69 -6.34
CA ASN A 22 -14.57 7.34 -5.03
C ASN A 22 -13.09 7.62 -4.68
N ASP A 23 -12.76 8.82 -4.16
CA ASP A 23 -11.42 9.19 -3.67
C ASP A 23 -11.11 8.66 -2.27
N PHE A 24 -12.04 7.90 -1.71
CA PHE A 24 -11.97 7.34 -0.38
C PHE A 24 -11.15 6.05 -0.35
N ILE A 25 -10.11 6.01 0.47
CA ILE A 25 -9.44 4.77 0.90
C ILE A 25 -9.78 4.52 2.36
N ASN A 26 -10.35 3.34 2.65
CA ASN A 26 -10.65 2.95 4.02
C ASN A 26 -9.36 2.51 4.72
N ALA A 27 -8.85 3.36 5.61
CA ALA A 27 -7.82 3.00 6.58
C ALA A 27 -8.50 2.77 7.94
N SER A 28 -9.01 1.57 8.16
CA SER A 28 -9.66 1.17 9.42
C SER A 28 -9.12 -0.17 9.90
N TYR A 29 -9.25 -0.46 11.19
CA TYR A 29 -8.84 -1.73 11.81
C TYR A 29 -9.54 -2.93 11.15
N ILE A 30 -8.76 -3.90 10.64
CA ILE A 30 -9.27 -5.14 10.02
C ILE A 30 -8.92 -6.34 10.93
N ALA A 31 -9.87 -7.26 11.13
CA ALA A 31 -9.69 -8.45 11.98
C ALA A 31 -8.63 -9.44 11.45
N ASN A 32 -8.38 -9.45 10.13
CA ASN A 32 -7.17 -10.02 9.53
C ASN A 32 -6.04 -9.00 9.65
N LYS A 33 -4.92 -9.36 10.30
CA LYS A 33 -3.81 -8.42 10.58
C LYS A 33 -3.34 -7.65 9.33
N CYS A 34 -3.31 -8.31 8.16
CA CYS A 34 -2.98 -7.69 6.87
C CYS A 34 -3.28 -8.67 5.71
N GLU A 35 -3.89 -8.20 4.62
CA GLU A 35 -3.84 -8.92 3.34
C GLU A 35 -2.54 -8.56 2.60
N GLN A 36 -1.93 -9.53 1.93
CA GLN A 36 -0.66 -9.29 1.27
C GLN A 36 -0.80 -8.44 -0.01
N TYR A 37 -0.35 -7.19 0.09
CA TYR A 37 -0.42 -6.18 -0.98
C TYR A 37 0.89 -6.01 -1.79
N TRP A 38 1.89 -6.87 -1.58
CA TRP A 38 3.15 -6.88 -2.32
C TRP A 38 3.46 -8.27 -2.90
N PRO A 39 4.23 -8.39 -4.00
CA PRO A 39 4.62 -9.70 -4.54
C PRO A 39 5.62 -10.42 -3.62
N LEU A 40 5.44 -11.72 -3.40
CA LEU A 40 6.40 -12.59 -2.70
C LEU A 40 7.56 -12.98 -3.59
N ASP A 41 7.26 -13.18 -4.86
CA ASP A 41 8.17 -13.63 -5.88
C ASP A 41 8.87 -12.45 -6.55
N LYS A 42 9.93 -12.77 -7.31
CA LYS A 42 10.65 -11.77 -8.11
C LYS A 42 9.81 -11.25 -9.30
N GLN A 43 8.59 -11.77 -9.48
CA GLN A 43 7.72 -11.34 -10.56
C GLN A 43 6.99 -10.04 -10.22
N PRO A 44 6.92 -9.10 -11.16
CA PRO A 44 6.11 -7.90 -11.02
C PRO A 44 4.63 -8.24 -10.82
N LYS A 45 3.99 -7.62 -9.84
CA LYS A 45 2.53 -7.68 -9.64
C LYS A 45 1.91 -6.32 -9.91
N LYS A 46 0.79 -6.31 -10.64
CA LYS A 46 0.03 -5.09 -10.96
C LYS A 46 -1.12 -4.89 -9.98
N PHE A 47 -1.30 -3.65 -9.57
CA PHE A 47 -2.39 -3.15 -8.73
C PHE A 47 -2.97 -1.90 -9.39
N GLY A 48 -4.00 -2.09 -10.21
CA GLY A 48 -4.46 -1.04 -11.14
C GLY A 48 -3.32 -0.56 -12.05
N ASP A 49 -3.07 0.74 -12.06
CA ASP A 49 -2.01 1.36 -12.84
C ASP A 49 -0.63 1.29 -12.19
N ILE A 50 -0.51 0.70 -11.00
CA ILE A 50 0.76 0.61 -10.28
C ILE A 50 1.34 -0.79 -10.47
N THR A 51 2.60 -0.86 -10.89
CA THR A 51 3.36 -2.10 -10.93
C THR A 51 4.35 -2.11 -9.78
N VAL A 52 4.33 -3.19 -8.98
CA VAL A 52 5.21 -3.40 -7.83
C VAL A 52 6.09 -4.60 -8.12
N CYS A 53 7.40 -4.45 -7.90
CA CYS A 53 8.38 -5.52 -8.07
C CYS A 53 9.20 -5.68 -6.79
N SER A 54 9.32 -6.91 -6.28
CA SER A 54 10.28 -7.21 -5.22
C SER A 54 11.71 -7.26 -5.78
N LYS A 55 12.61 -6.47 -5.22
CA LYS A 55 14.02 -6.38 -5.65
C LYS A 55 14.94 -7.18 -4.76
N SER A 56 14.79 -7.05 -3.45
CA SER A 56 15.52 -7.85 -2.47
C SER A 56 14.67 -8.07 -1.23
N VAL A 57 14.90 -9.20 -0.57
CA VAL A 57 14.34 -9.54 0.73
C VAL A 57 15.51 -9.93 1.60
N GLU A 58 15.63 -9.26 2.73
CA GLU A 58 16.63 -9.53 3.75
C GLU A 58 15.88 -9.95 5.02
N CYS A 59 16.35 -11.02 5.66
CA CYS A 59 15.75 -11.56 6.87
C CYS A 59 16.70 -11.32 8.04
N TRP A 60 16.19 -10.66 9.07
CA TRP A 60 16.86 -10.51 10.36
C TRP A 60 16.11 -11.34 11.42
N ALA A 61 16.66 -11.36 12.63
CA ALA A 61 16.08 -12.09 13.75
C ALA A 61 14.64 -11.63 14.06
N ASP A 62 14.40 -10.31 14.05
CA ASP A 62 13.14 -9.74 14.53
C ASP A 62 12.24 -9.19 13.41
N PHE A 63 12.77 -9.09 12.19
CA PHE A 63 12.04 -8.51 11.07
C PHE A 63 12.54 -8.97 9.71
N THR A 64 11.69 -8.75 8.71
CA THR A 64 12.06 -8.84 7.29
C THR A 64 11.99 -7.46 6.67
N GLN A 65 12.99 -7.10 5.88
CA GLN A 65 12.97 -5.92 5.01
C GLN A 65 12.85 -6.37 3.57
N THR A 66 11.85 -5.85 2.88
CA THR A 66 11.70 -6.02 1.44
C THR A 66 11.91 -4.69 0.73
N ARG A 67 12.88 -4.65 -0.18
CA ARG A 67 13.07 -3.51 -1.08
C ARG A 67 12.15 -3.67 -2.28
N LEU A 68 11.13 -2.82 -2.37
CA LEU A 68 10.17 -2.82 -3.46
C LEU A 68 10.48 -1.69 -4.42
N SER A 69 10.23 -1.96 -5.70
CA SER A 69 10.24 -0.95 -6.73
C SER A 69 8.84 -0.74 -7.27
N ILE A 70 8.44 0.51 -7.35
CA ILE A 70 7.10 0.94 -7.76
C ILE A 70 7.21 1.79 -9.01
N SER A 71 6.41 1.49 -10.02
CA SER A 71 6.22 2.31 -11.19
C SER A 71 4.73 2.47 -11.52
N LYS A 72 4.37 3.63 -12.08
CA LYS A 72 3.02 3.84 -12.65
C LYS A 72 3.06 3.55 -14.15
N VAL A 73 2.03 2.89 -14.66
CA VAL A 73 1.82 2.66 -16.09
C VAL A 73 1.88 4.00 -16.84
N LYS A 74 2.59 4.04 -17.97
CA LYS A 74 2.87 5.26 -18.77
C LYS A 74 3.68 6.35 -18.05
N SER A 75 4.25 6.07 -16.89
CA SER A 75 5.26 6.92 -16.25
C SER A 75 6.65 6.32 -16.44
N TYR A 76 7.63 7.15 -16.78
CA TYR A 76 9.04 6.77 -16.81
C TYR A 76 9.69 6.83 -15.42
N MET A 77 8.97 7.37 -14.43
CA MET A 77 9.47 7.50 -13.06
C MET A 77 9.27 6.19 -12.29
N GLN A 78 10.32 5.81 -11.57
CA GLN A 78 10.35 4.66 -10.69
C GLN A 78 10.76 5.13 -9.30
N THR A 79 10.07 4.63 -8.28
CA THR A 79 10.38 4.92 -6.87
C THR A 79 10.74 3.62 -6.17
N ILE A 80 11.66 3.71 -5.21
CA ILE A 80 12.05 2.59 -4.35
C ILE A 80 11.45 2.84 -2.97
N ILE A 81 10.83 1.81 -2.40
CA ILE A 81 10.35 1.82 -1.02
C ILE A 81 10.91 0.62 -0.26
N TYR A 82 10.96 0.72 1.06
CA TYR A 82 11.37 -0.35 1.96
C TYR A 82 10.17 -0.73 2.82
N LEU A 83 9.76 -2.00 2.75
CA LEU A 83 8.74 -2.58 3.60
C LEU A 83 9.42 -3.32 4.75
N LEU A 84 9.12 -2.91 5.99
CA LEU A 84 9.60 -3.57 7.20
C LEU A 84 8.45 -4.35 7.84
N GLN A 85 8.59 -5.67 7.91
CA GLN A 85 7.63 -6.56 8.56
C GLN A 85 8.25 -7.12 9.84
N LEU A 86 7.72 -6.71 11.00
CA LEU A 86 8.14 -7.21 12.31
C LEU A 86 7.49 -8.57 12.59
N TYR A 87 8.24 -9.49 13.17
CA TYR A 87 7.65 -10.70 13.73
C TYR A 87 6.96 -10.34 15.05
N SER A 88 5.74 -10.83 15.27
CA SER A 88 5.14 -10.73 16.60
C SER A 88 5.90 -11.66 17.54
N ALA A 89 6.40 -11.10 18.66
CA ALA A 89 6.88 -11.87 19.79
C ALA A 89 5.80 -12.78 20.38
#